data_AF-A0A837GEF4-F1
#
_entry.id   AF-A0A837GEF4-F1
#
_cell.length_a   1.000
_cell.length_b   1.000
_cell.length_c   1.000
_cell.angle_alpha   90.00
_cell.angle_beta   90.00
_cell.angle_gamma   90.00
#
_symmetry.space_group_name_H-M   'P 1'
#
loop_
_entity.id
_entity.type
_entity.pdbx_description
1 polymer ?
#
loop_
_entity_poly.entity_id
_entity_poly.type
_entity_poly.pdbx_seq_one_letter_code
_entity_poly.pdbx_strand_id
1 'polypeptide(L)'
;MSMTLYEANRFQPDICKSLTTEWLGEMMKGSHYGKLWCTHANGATENGEFYQRHHLDQAQLECTQQIQSMKNIQTLLSKTPFIQKHPAEAMSLLSARGAAIESLSTQKTQKVMLSRVRNMKVVRSTNQIDINGLKAEFSKLDNNKRFYLISVRANSGSHAIAVASSKAKGFFSPSGYLYYYDPNLKKVVRWRRRTDLKRFLDKSLLSDYRSINGIWQVAPV
;
A
#
# COMPACT_ATOMS: atom_id res chain seq x y z
N MET A 1 16.23 16.17 -20.12
CA MET A 1 15.79 15.23 -19.06
C MET A 1 14.77 14.27 -19.68
N SER A 2 14.66 13.00 -19.25
CA SER A 2 13.66 12.07 -19.80
C SER A 2 12.86 11.42 -18.66
N MET A 3 11.81 12.12 -18.25
CA MET A 3 10.70 11.55 -17.50
C MET A 3 9.71 10.96 -18.51
N THR A 4 9.01 9.89 -18.16
CA THR A 4 7.85 9.41 -18.92
C THR A 4 6.71 9.18 -17.95
N LEU A 5 5.53 9.66 -18.30
CA LEU A 5 4.31 9.47 -17.53
C LEU A 5 3.45 8.42 -18.25
N TYR A 6 2.78 7.58 -17.46
CA TYR A 6 1.71 6.71 -17.92
C TYR A 6 0.47 7.08 -17.11
N GLU A 7 -0.66 7.38 -17.77
CA GLU A 7 -1.95 7.49 -17.08
C GLU A 7 -2.28 6.13 -16.47
N ALA A 8 -2.65 6.11 -15.18
CA ALA A 8 -2.73 4.90 -14.37
C ALA A 8 -4.15 4.61 -13.88
N ASN A 9 -4.62 5.31 -12.85
CA ASN A 9 -5.99 5.15 -12.32
C ASN A 9 -6.79 6.43 -12.56
N ARG A 10 -7.97 6.30 -13.19
CA ARG A 10 -8.85 7.45 -13.43
C ARG A 10 -9.53 7.94 -12.15
N PHE A 11 -9.83 7.02 -11.23
CA PHE A 11 -10.52 7.28 -9.96
C PHE A 11 -9.63 6.84 -8.77
N GLN A 12 -9.86 7.41 -7.60
CA GLN A 12 -9.16 7.03 -6.36
C GLN A 12 -10.14 7.08 -5.15
N PRO A 13 -11.14 6.20 -5.09
CA PRO A 13 -12.09 6.17 -3.97
C PRO A 13 -11.52 5.36 -2.78
N ASP A 14 -10.59 5.93 -2.02
CA ASP A 14 -9.96 5.35 -0.79
C ASP A 14 -9.29 3.96 -0.90
N ILE A 15 -9.27 3.35 -2.09
CA ILE A 15 -8.65 2.05 -2.41
C ILE A 15 -7.13 2.11 -2.65
N CYS A 16 -6.42 3.06 -2.02
CA CYS A 16 -5.02 3.34 -2.34
C CYS A 16 -4.09 2.13 -2.13
N LYS A 17 -4.24 1.39 -1.03
CA LYS A 17 -3.45 0.18 -0.74
C LYS A 17 -3.73 -0.90 -1.77
N SER A 18 -4.99 -1.07 -2.13
CA SER A 18 -5.44 -2.08 -3.10
C SER A 18 -4.91 -1.82 -4.52
N LEU A 19 -4.99 -0.59 -5.01
CA LEU A 19 -4.43 -0.17 -6.31
C LEU A 19 -2.89 -0.29 -6.31
N THR A 20 -2.24 0.31 -5.30
CA THR A 20 -0.79 0.38 -5.20
C THR A 20 -0.15 -1.00 -5.08
N THR A 21 -0.76 -1.93 -4.34
CA THR A 21 -0.27 -3.30 -4.23
C THR A 21 -0.48 -4.11 -5.50
N GLU A 22 -1.60 -3.94 -6.21
CA GLU A 22 -1.81 -4.68 -7.46
C GLU A 22 -0.86 -4.23 -8.57
N TRP A 23 -0.74 -2.92 -8.80
CA TRP A 23 0.23 -2.38 -9.75
C TRP A 23 1.64 -2.88 -9.47
N LEU A 24 2.03 -2.91 -8.19
CA LEU A 24 3.34 -3.39 -7.78
C LEU A 24 3.52 -4.90 -8.05
N GLY A 25 2.45 -5.69 -8.04
CA GLY A 25 2.44 -7.11 -8.38
C GLY A 25 2.57 -7.36 -9.87
N GLU A 26 1.87 -6.58 -10.70
CA GLU A 26 2.08 -6.59 -12.14
C GLU A 26 3.52 -6.16 -12.50
N MET A 27 4.07 -5.16 -11.80
CA MET A 27 5.48 -4.77 -11.93
C MET A 27 6.47 -5.86 -11.50
N MET A 28 6.11 -6.78 -10.59
CA MET A 28 6.94 -7.95 -10.25
C MET A 28 7.08 -8.91 -11.42
N LYS A 29 5.96 -9.20 -12.10
CA LYS A 29 5.92 -10.00 -13.34
C LYS A 29 6.75 -9.32 -14.45
N GLY A 30 6.56 -8.02 -14.64
CA GLY A 30 7.39 -7.23 -15.57
C GLY A 30 6.85 -5.83 -15.85
N SER A 31 7.71 -4.97 -16.39
CA SER A 31 7.36 -3.57 -16.70
C SER A 31 6.37 -3.40 -17.85
N HIS A 32 6.05 -4.46 -18.60
CA HIS A 32 4.96 -4.44 -19.57
C HIS A 32 3.61 -4.75 -18.91
N TYR A 33 3.53 -5.75 -18.02
CA TYR A 33 2.34 -6.01 -17.20
C TYR A 33 1.93 -4.79 -16.39
N GLY A 34 2.87 -4.12 -15.70
CA GLY A 34 2.57 -2.89 -14.96
C GLY A 34 2.06 -1.72 -15.83
N LYS A 35 2.35 -1.71 -17.15
CA LYS A 35 1.74 -0.74 -18.08
C LYS A 35 0.37 -1.19 -18.57
N LEU A 36 0.18 -2.48 -18.85
CA LEU A 36 -1.13 -3.04 -19.20
C LEU A 36 -2.14 -2.79 -18.08
N TRP A 37 -1.70 -2.92 -16.81
CA TRP A 37 -2.48 -2.53 -15.64
C TRP A 37 -2.88 -1.05 -15.67
N CYS A 38 -1.95 -0.15 -16.01
CA CYS A 38 -2.24 1.28 -16.13
C CYS A 38 -3.29 1.55 -17.23
N THR A 39 -3.17 0.92 -18.39
CA THR A 39 -4.17 1.03 -19.47
C THR A 39 -5.54 0.55 -18.99
N HIS A 40 -5.60 -0.58 -18.29
CA HIS A 40 -6.85 -1.15 -17.76
C HIS A 40 -7.49 -0.26 -16.69
N ALA A 41 -6.72 0.16 -15.69
CA ALA A 41 -7.18 1.00 -14.57
C ALA A 41 -7.62 2.42 -15.00
N ASN A 42 -7.07 2.94 -16.10
CA ASN A 42 -7.46 4.22 -16.68
C ASN A 42 -8.71 4.11 -17.57
N GLY A 43 -8.87 2.96 -18.25
CA GLY A 43 -10.06 2.66 -19.07
C GLY A 43 -11.29 2.24 -18.26
N ALA A 44 -11.10 1.72 -17.05
CA ALA A 44 -12.18 1.26 -16.18
C ALA A 44 -13.11 2.40 -15.70
N THR A 45 -14.41 2.08 -15.60
CA THR A 45 -15.45 2.96 -15.05
C THR A 45 -15.49 2.87 -13.52
N GLU A 46 -15.86 3.95 -12.84
CA GLU A 46 -15.84 4.06 -11.37
C GLU A 46 -16.62 2.95 -10.64
N ASN A 47 -17.79 2.58 -11.18
CA ASN A 47 -18.63 1.50 -10.66
C ASN A 47 -18.37 0.14 -11.35
N GLY A 48 -17.33 0.02 -12.18
CA GLY A 48 -16.99 -1.21 -12.90
C GLY A 48 -16.30 -2.25 -12.03
N GLU A 49 -16.26 -3.50 -12.52
CA GLU A 49 -15.69 -4.67 -11.81
C GLU A 49 -14.29 -4.41 -11.23
N PHE A 50 -13.43 -3.71 -11.98
CA PHE A 50 -12.08 -3.34 -11.54
C PHE A 50 -12.08 -2.58 -10.20
N TYR A 51 -12.86 -1.50 -10.09
CA TYR A 51 -12.91 -0.68 -8.87
C TYR A 51 -13.69 -1.39 -7.76
N GLN A 52 -14.78 -2.10 -8.08
CA GLN A 52 -15.53 -2.92 -7.11
C GLN A 52 -14.65 -3.98 -6.44
N ARG A 53 -13.87 -4.73 -7.23
CA ARG A 53 -12.90 -5.71 -6.72
C ARG A 53 -11.84 -5.03 -5.86
N HIS A 54 -11.34 -3.86 -6.28
CA HIS A 54 -10.39 -3.10 -5.47
C HIS A 54 -10.94 -2.65 -4.11
N HIS A 55 -12.24 -2.33 -3.98
CA HIS A 55 -12.88 -2.06 -2.69
C HIS A 55 -12.91 -3.29 -1.78
N LEU A 56 -13.22 -4.48 -2.31
CA LEU A 56 -13.18 -5.73 -1.55
C LEU A 56 -11.77 -6.05 -1.08
N ASP A 57 -10.78 -5.95 -1.98
CA ASP A 57 -9.37 -6.17 -1.69
C ASP A 57 -8.83 -5.16 -0.65
N GLN A 58 -9.25 -3.89 -0.72
CA GLN A 58 -8.90 -2.85 0.27
C GLN A 58 -9.44 -3.23 1.66
N ALA A 59 -10.72 -3.62 1.74
CA ALA A 59 -11.34 -4.02 3.00
C ALA A 59 -10.66 -5.25 3.62
N GLN A 60 -10.14 -6.18 2.82
CA GLN A 60 -9.33 -7.31 3.30
C GLN A 60 -7.93 -6.87 3.78
N LEU A 61 -7.23 -6.04 3.00
CA LEU A 61 -5.91 -5.52 3.35
C LEU A 61 -5.91 -4.67 4.64
N GLU A 62 -7.04 -4.04 4.95
CA GLU A 62 -7.24 -3.22 6.16
C GLU A 62 -7.98 -3.96 7.28
N CYS A 63 -8.45 -5.18 7.04
CA CYS A 63 -9.32 -5.95 7.94
C CYS A 63 -10.61 -5.19 8.36
N THR A 64 -11.07 -4.25 7.52
CA THR A 64 -12.16 -3.30 7.84
C THR A 64 -13.46 -4.02 8.17
N GLN A 65 -13.81 -5.06 7.42
CA GLN A 65 -15.03 -5.85 7.68
C GLN A 65 -14.93 -6.61 9.02
N GLN A 66 -13.78 -7.24 9.31
CA GLN A 66 -13.56 -7.96 10.56
C GLN A 66 -13.62 -7.01 11.76
N ILE A 67 -12.94 -5.87 11.68
CA ILE A 67 -12.96 -4.81 12.70
C ILE A 67 -14.39 -4.26 12.89
N GLN A 68 -15.14 -4.03 11.80
CA GLN A 68 -16.51 -3.54 11.90
C GLN A 68 -17.45 -4.55 12.53
N SER A 69 -17.35 -5.84 12.18
CA SER A 69 -18.14 -6.91 12.82
C SER A 69 -17.85 -6.97 14.33
N MET A 70 -16.60 -6.85 14.76
CA MET A 70 -16.25 -6.80 16.19
C MET A 70 -16.79 -5.55 16.90
N LYS A 71 -16.85 -4.39 16.23
CA LYS A 71 -17.49 -3.16 16.75
C LYS A 71 -19.02 -3.28 16.81
N ASN A 72 -19.63 -3.95 15.85
CA ASN A 72 -21.08 -4.21 15.84
C ASN A 72 -21.46 -5.13 17.01
N ILE A 73 -20.69 -6.20 17.25
CA ILE A 73 -20.86 -7.08 18.42
C ILE A 73 -20.75 -6.28 19.73
N GLN A 74 -19.75 -5.40 19.88
CA GLN A 74 -19.67 -4.50 21.04
C GLN A 74 -20.95 -3.66 21.21
N THR A 75 -21.44 -3.06 20.13
CA THR A 75 -22.60 -2.17 20.14
C THR A 75 -23.89 -2.92 20.50
N LEU A 76 -24.00 -4.19 20.13
CA LEU A 76 -25.11 -5.07 20.53
C LEU A 76 -24.99 -5.47 22.01
N LEU A 77 -23.79 -5.84 22.48
CA LEU A 77 -23.56 -6.13 23.90
C LEU A 77 -23.88 -4.93 24.78
N SER A 78 -23.49 -3.71 24.41
CA SER A 78 -23.78 -2.51 25.20
C SER A 78 -25.22 -2.00 25.13
N LYS A 79 -26.01 -2.42 24.12
CA LYS A 79 -27.44 -2.07 23.98
C LYS A 79 -28.39 -3.15 24.53
N THR A 80 -27.88 -4.34 24.86
CA THR A 80 -28.66 -5.42 25.46
C THR A 80 -28.49 -5.42 26.97
N PRO A 81 -29.44 -5.98 27.75
CA PRO A 81 -29.28 -6.18 29.18
C PRO A 81 -28.19 -7.22 29.54
N PHE A 82 -27.39 -7.68 28.56
CA PHE A 82 -26.33 -8.65 28.78
C PHE A 82 -25.28 -8.13 29.77
N ILE A 83 -24.83 -6.87 29.65
CA ILE A 83 -23.86 -6.28 30.61
C ILE A 83 -24.45 -6.18 32.02
N GLN A 84 -25.76 -5.98 32.14
CA GLN A 84 -26.46 -5.86 33.42
C GLN A 84 -26.69 -7.22 34.10
N LYS A 85 -26.90 -8.28 33.31
CA LYS A 85 -27.13 -9.65 33.79
C LYS A 85 -25.85 -10.47 33.95
N HIS A 86 -24.82 -10.18 33.15
CA HIS A 86 -23.56 -10.91 33.03
C HIS A 86 -22.36 -9.94 32.97
N PRO A 87 -22.13 -9.13 34.03
CA PRO A 87 -21.12 -8.06 34.00
C PRO A 87 -19.69 -8.58 33.87
N ALA A 88 -19.37 -9.73 34.48
CA ALA A 88 -18.03 -10.32 34.43
C ALA A 88 -17.72 -10.88 33.03
N GLU A 89 -18.68 -11.59 32.45
CA GLU A 89 -18.60 -12.18 31.11
C GLU A 89 -18.57 -11.09 30.03
N ALA A 90 -19.38 -10.03 30.19
CA ALA A 90 -19.33 -8.85 29.35
C ALA A 90 -17.95 -8.18 29.38
N MET A 91 -17.37 -7.95 30.57
CA MET A 91 -16.03 -7.36 30.69
C MET A 91 -14.93 -8.27 30.14
N SER A 92 -15.06 -9.59 30.28
CA SER A 92 -14.18 -10.58 29.66
C SER A 92 -14.22 -10.53 28.13
N LEU A 93 -15.43 -10.49 27.53
CA LEU A 93 -15.59 -10.31 26.08
C LEU A 93 -15.08 -8.95 25.59
N LEU A 94 -15.29 -7.90 26.38
CA LEU A 94 -14.84 -6.54 26.06
C LEU A 94 -13.32 -6.34 26.16
N SER A 95 -12.62 -7.16 26.94
CA SER A 95 -11.16 -7.16 27.05
C SER A 95 -10.49 -8.11 26.04
N ALA A 96 -10.98 -9.34 25.88
CA ALA A 96 -10.45 -10.34 24.96
C ALA A 96 -10.42 -9.85 23.50
N ARG A 97 -11.43 -9.07 23.09
CA ARG A 97 -11.47 -8.43 21.76
C ARG A 97 -10.39 -7.38 21.53
N GLY A 98 -9.83 -6.76 22.58
CA GLY A 98 -8.85 -5.69 22.46
C GLY A 98 -7.59 -6.20 21.76
N ALA A 99 -7.06 -7.31 22.28
CA ALA A 99 -5.95 -8.05 21.68
C ALA A 99 -6.26 -8.53 20.25
N ALA A 100 -7.52 -8.90 19.95
CA ALA A 100 -7.92 -9.34 18.60
C ALA A 100 -8.02 -8.18 17.59
N ILE A 101 -8.58 -7.02 17.98
CA ILE A 101 -8.61 -5.80 17.14
C ILE A 101 -7.18 -5.30 16.91
N GLU A 102 -6.36 -5.26 17.96
CA GLU A 102 -4.95 -4.91 17.86
C GLU A 102 -4.22 -5.89 16.91
N SER A 103 -4.36 -7.20 17.13
CA SER A 103 -3.80 -8.27 16.28
C SER A 103 -4.19 -8.11 14.80
N LEU A 104 -5.46 -7.83 14.50
CA LEU A 104 -5.93 -7.56 13.13
C LEU A 104 -5.27 -6.30 12.52
N SER A 105 -5.02 -5.27 13.34
CA SER A 105 -4.29 -4.07 12.92
C SER A 105 -2.76 -4.26 12.81
N THR A 106 -2.19 -5.35 13.35
CA THR A 106 -0.75 -5.57 13.33
C THR A 106 -0.18 -5.74 11.92
N GLN A 107 1.08 -5.38 11.79
CA GLN A 107 1.87 -5.63 10.58
C GLN A 107 2.01 -7.13 10.24
N LYS A 108 1.91 -8.04 11.22
CA LYS A 108 1.93 -9.47 10.96
C LYS A 108 0.72 -9.87 10.12
N THR A 109 -0.47 -9.39 10.49
CA THR A 109 -1.71 -9.58 9.73
C THR A 109 -1.62 -8.94 8.34
N GLN A 110 -1.13 -7.70 8.24
CA GLN A 110 -0.93 -7.02 6.94
C GLN A 110 0.01 -7.81 6.00
N LYS A 111 1.11 -8.38 6.53
CA LYS A 111 2.03 -9.26 5.77
C LYS A 111 1.34 -10.52 5.25
N VAL A 112 0.48 -11.14 6.06
CA VAL A 112 -0.32 -12.32 5.66
C VAL A 112 -1.36 -11.94 4.59
N MET A 113 -2.03 -10.79 4.72
CA MET A 113 -3.00 -10.33 3.71
C MET A 113 -2.34 -9.99 2.37
N LEU A 114 -1.17 -9.34 2.37
CA LEU A 114 -0.39 -9.13 1.13
C LEU A 114 -0.03 -10.44 0.43
N SER A 115 0.32 -11.48 1.19
CA SER A 115 0.60 -12.80 0.64
C SER A 115 -0.66 -13.44 0.03
N ARG A 116 -1.81 -13.36 0.71
CA ARG A 116 -3.07 -13.97 0.27
C ARG A 116 -3.75 -13.25 -0.90
N VAL A 117 -3.81 -11.92 -0.86
CA VAL A 117 -4.60 -11.08 -1.79
C VAL A 117 -3.80 -10.69 -3.04
N ARG A 118 -2.46 -10.70 -2.96
CA ARG A 118 -1.57 -10.20 -4.03
C ARG A 118 -0.41 -11.13 -4.38
N ASN A 119 -0.31 -12.32 -3.78
CA ASN A 119 0.83 -13.22 -3.94
C ASN A 119 2.18 -12.51 -3.68
N MET A 120 2.21 -11.64 -2.66
CA MET A 120 3.39 -10.88 -2.25
C MET A 120 3.89 -11.26 -0.86
N LYS A 121 5.17 -11.63 -0.75
CA LYS A 121 5.84 -11.73 0.54
C LYS A 121 6.59 -10.45 0.89
N VAL A 122 6.45 -9.99 2.13
CA VAL A 122 7.27 -8.90 2.68
C VAL A 122 8.61 -9.46 3.12
N VAL A 123 9.67 -9.11 2.38
CA VAL A 123 11.05 -9.51 2.64
C VAL A 123 11.64 -8.74 3.83
N ARG A 124 11.29 -7.46 3.96
CA ARG A 124 11.78 -6.58 5.02
C ARG A 124 10.80 -5.44 5.27
N SER A 125 10.69 -4.99 6.51
CA SER A 125 9.82 -3.89 6.94
C SER A 125 10.57 -2.94 7.86
N THR A 126 10.40 -1.63 7.67
CA THR A 126 10.90 -0.59 8.58
C THR A 126 9.77 0.37 8.89
N ASN A 127 9.61 0.72 10.17
CA ASN A 127 8.50 1.53 10.69
C ASN A 127 9.03 2.92 11.06
N GLN A 128 8.16 3.93 11.00
CA GLN A 128 8.49 5.32 11.40
C GLN A 128 9.80 5.81 10.80
N ILE A 129 9.93 5.65 9.48
CA ILE A 129 11.14 6.02 8.73
C ILE A 129 11.08 7.49 8.35
N ASP A 130 12.17 8.23 8.53
CA ASP A 130 12.26 9.62 8.07
C ASP A 130 12.62 9.69 6.57
N ILE A 131 12.68 10.90 6.02
CA ILE A 131 13.04 11.11 4.61
C ILE A 131 14.48 10.67 4.31
N ASN A 132 15.40 10.75 5.29
CA ASN A 132 16.79 10.35 5.10
C ASN A 132 16.93 8.82 5.08
N GLY A 133 16.24 8.12 5.97
CA GLY A 133 16.09 6.67 5.93
C GLY A 133 15.46 6.19 4.61
N LEU A 134 14.43 6.88 4.11
CA LEU A 134 13.82 6.55 2.81
C LEU A 134 14.82 6.75 1.64
N LYS A 135 15.57 7.85 1.63
CA LYS A 135 16.66 8.09 0.66
C LYS A 135 17.76 7.03 0.75
N ALA A 136 18.09 6.57 1.95
CA ALA A 136 19.07 5.51 2.20
C ALA A 136 18.55 4.15 1.71
N GLU A 137 17.29 3.81 1.92
CA GLU A 137 16.68 2.60 1.34
C GLU A 137 16.66 2.65 -0.19
N PHE A 138 16.27 3.76 -0.79
CA PHE A 138 16.27 3.91 -2.24
C PHE A 138 17.66 3.96 -2.88
N SER A 139 18.73 4.22 -2.12
CA SER A 139 20.08 4.01 -2.62
C SER A 139 20.35 2.54 -2.98
N LYS A 140 19.67 1.60 -2.31
CA LYS A 140 19.83 0.16 -2.52
C LYS A 140 19.15 -0.33 -3.81
N LEU A 141 18.35 0.52 -4.46
CA LEU A 141 17.77 0.29 -5.79
C LEU A 141 18.83 0.31 -6.91
N ASP A 142 20.04 0.80 -6.63
CA ASP A 142 21.11 0.87 -7.62
C ASP A 142 21.68 -0.50 -8.01
N ASN A 143 21.55 -1.54 -7.17
CA ASN A 143 22.23 -2.81 -7.43
C ASN A 143 21.29 -3.92 -7.96
N ASN A 144 20.06 -4.02 -7.42
CA ASN A 144 19.16 -5.16 -7.66
C ASN A 144 17.72 -4.72 -8.00
N LYS A 145 16.98 -5.57 -8.73
CA LYS A 145 15.52 -5.52 -8.87
C LYS A 145 14.89 -5.53 -7.47
N ARG A 146 14.08 -4.52 -7.16
CA ARG A 146 13.48 -4.31 -5.82
C ARG A 146 12.13 -3.62 -5.96
N PHE A 147 11.24 -3.95 -5.03
CA PHE A 147 9.88 -3.43 -4.96
C PHE A 147 9.61 -2.96 -3.54
N TYR A 148 9.03 -1.78 -3.42
CA TYR A 148 8.72 -1.15 -2.15
C TYR A 148 7.27 -0.67 -2.15
N LEU A 149 6.50 -1.15 -1.18
CA LEU A 149 5.25 -0.53 -0.75
C LEU A 149 5.60 0.42 0.40
N ILE A 150 5.04 1.62 0.41
CA ILE A 150 5.34 2.65 1.41
C ILE A 150 4.02 3.21 1.92
N SER A 151 3.82 3.22 3.24
CA SER A 151 2.71 3.93 3.86
C SER A 151 3.14 5.33 4.23
N VAL A 152 2.32 6.31 3.85
CA VAL A 152 2.47 7.72 4.17
C VAL A 152 1.20 8.23 4.83
N ARG A 153 1.27 9.40 5.49
CA ARG A 153 0.11 10.09 6.05
C ARG A 153 -0.22 11.31 5.20
N ALA A 154 -1.34 11.24 4.49
CA ALA A 154 -1.93 12.37 3.77
C ALA A 154 -2.72 13.27 4.74
N ASN A 155 -3.20 14.41 4.23
CA ASN A 155 -4.17 15.25 4.95
C ASN A 155 -5.49 14.52 5.22
N SER A 156 -5.93 13.66 4.30
CA SER A 156 -7.16 12.86 4.38
C SER A 156 -7.03 11.59 5.24
N GLY A 157 -5.82 11.08 5.51
CA GLY A 157 -5.64 9.85 6.29
C GLY A 157 -4.40 9.04 5.95
N SER A 158 -4.52 7.71 6.07
CA SER A 158 -3.46 6.77 5.66
C SER A 158 -3.48 6.59 4.15
N HIS A 159 -2.32 6.71 3.51
CA HIS A 159 -2.16 6.49 2.07
C HIS A 159 -1.04 5.50 1.77
N ALA A 160 -1.02 4.97 0.55
CA ALA A 160 -0.04 4.00 0.09
C ALA A 160 0.47 4.32 -1.32
N ILE A 161 1.80 4.40 -1.44
CA ILE A 161 2.54 4.64 -2.68
C ILE A 161 3.50 3.47 -2.93
N ALA A 162 3.90 3.26 -4.19
CA ALA A 162 4.82 2.19 -4.56
C ALA A 162 6.00 2.68 -5.39
N VAL A 163 7.15 2.02 -5.17
CA VAL A 163 8.35 2.19 -5.97
C VAL A 163 8.82 0.83 -6.48
N ALA A 164 9.04 0.75 -7.78
CA ALA A 164 9.54 -0.44 -8.46
C ALA A 164 10.82 -0.13 -9.24
N SER A 165 11.87 -0.91 -9.03
CA SER A 165 13.06 -0.91 -9.88
C SER A 165 13.03 -2.16 -10.75
N SER A 166 12.90 -1.99 -12.07
CA SER A 166 12.93 -3.10 -13.04
C SER A 166 14.35 -3.50 -13.45
N LYS A 167 15.36 -3.02 -12.73
CA LYS A 167 16.78 -3.08 -13.08
C LYS A 167 17.37 -4.45 -12.77
N ALA A 168 18.06 -5.05 -13.75
CA ALA A 168 18.70 -6.36 -13.57
C ALA A 168 20.15 -6.27 -13.04
N LYS A 169 20.90 -5.25 -13.46
CA LYS A 169 22.30 -4.93 -13.10
C LYS A 169 22.55 -3.44 -13.38
N GLY A 170 23.73 -2.88 -13.12
CA GLY A 170 24.06 -1.49 -13.51
C GLY A 170 23.86 -1.20 -15.01
N PHE A 171 23.51 0.01 -15.46
CA PHE A 171 23.04 1.22 -14.74
C PHE A 171 21.48 1.24 -14.72
N PHE A 172 20.80 2.38 -14.51
CA PHE A 172 19.35 2.42 -14.83
C PHE A 172 19.17 2.33 -16.36
N SER A 173 19.37 3.42 -17.10
CA SER A 173 19.44 3.30 -18.56
C SER A 173 20.76 2.61 -18.99
N PRO A 174 20.76 1.64 -19.93
CA PRO A 174 19.62 0.99 -20.57
C PRO A 174 19.05 -0.23 -19.79
N SER A 175 19.76 -0.73 -18.76
CA SER A 175 19.52 -1.97 -18.02
C SER A 175 18.25 -2.03 -17.12
N GLY A 176 17.36 -1.03 -17.19
CA GLY A 176 16.10 -0.94 -16.46
C GLY A 176 15.60 0.49 -16.24
N TYR A 177 14.53 0.63 -15.46
CA TYR A 177 13.99 1.93 -15.07
C TYR A 177 13.53 1.91 -13.62
N LEU A 178 13.37 3.10 -13.05
CA LEU A 178 12.72 3.29 -11.76
C LEU A 178 11.33 3.85 -12.00
N TYR A 179 10.34 3.23 -11.37
CA TYR A 179 8.93 3.57 -11.48
C TYR A 179 8.40 3.98 -10.11
N TYR A 180 7.62 5.04 -10.08
CA TYR A 180 6.89 5.52 -8.92
C TYR A 180 5.40 5.55 -9.26
N TYR A 181 4.59 5.00 -8.37
CA TYR A 181 3.14 5.05 -8.47
C TYR A 181 2.55 5.62 -7.20
N ASP A 182 1.67 6.60 -7.39
CA ASP A 182 0.86 7.20 -6.37
C ASP A 182 -0.56 7.35 -6.93
N PRO A 183 -1.57 6.67 -6.36
CA PRO A 183 -2.95 6.77 -6.82
C PRO A 183 -3.51 8.20 -6.85
N ASN A 184 -2.98 9.12 -6.04
CA ASN A 184 -3.42 10.53 -6.02
C ASN A 184 -2.93 11.30 -7.25
N LEU A 185 -1.74 10.95 -7.77
CA LEU A 185 -1.21 11.54 -9.00
C LEU A 185 -1.88 10.99 -10.26
N LYS A 186 -2.68 9.92 -10.13
CA LYS A 186 -3.36 9.21 -11.22
C LYS A 186 -2.44 8.69 -12.33
N LYS A 187 -1.12 8.67 -12.08
CA LYS A 187 -0.08 8.41 -13.08
C LYS A 187 1.06 7.61 -12.48
N VAL A 188 1.70 6.79 -13.31
CA VAL A 188 3.00 6.17 -13.02
C VAL A 188 4.10 7.03 -13.63
N VAL A 189 5.04 7.47 -12.79
CA VAL A 189 6.23 8.22 -13.21
C VAL A 189 7.38 7.23 -13.45
N ARG A 190 8.00 7.30 -14.62
CA ARG A 190 9.20 6.53 -14.97
C ARG A 190 10.40 7.44 -15.14
N TRP A 191 11.47 7.16 -14.41
CA TRP A 191 12.76 7.86 -14.52
C TRP A 191 13.86 6.97 -15.10
N ARG A 192 14.81 7.62 -15.79
CA ARG A 192 16.04 6.99 -16.31
C ARG A 192 17.24 7.14 -15.38
N ARG A 193 17.16 7.97 -14.33
CA ARG A 193 18.28 8.31 -13.42
C ARG A 193 17.80 8.43 -11.97
N ARG A 194 18.65 8.03 -11.01
CA ARG A 194 18.41 8.15 -9.56
C ARG A 194 18.32 9.60 -9.07
N THR A 195 19.01 10.52 -9.75
CA THR A 195 18.94 11.97 -9.48
C THR A 195 17.52 12.51 -9.54
N ASP A 196 16.72 11.97 -10.45
CA ASP A 196 15.37 12.42 -10.73
C ASP A 196 14.44 11.96 -9.59
N LEU A 197 14.60 10.72 -9.10
CA LEU A 197 13.94 10.23 -7.88
C LEU A 197 14.30 11.07 -6.65
N LYS A 198 15.59 11.35 -6.39
CA LYS A 198 16.00 12.16 -5.23
C LYS A 198 15.28 13.51 -5.25
N ARG A 199 15.37 14.22 -6.38
CA ARG A 199 14.73 15.53 -6.58
C ARG A 199 13.20 15.46 -6.44
N PHE A 200 12.57 14.38 -6.88
CA PHE A 200 11.13 14.18 -6.69
C PHE A 200 10.77 14.01 -5.20
N LEU A 201 11.53 13.21 -4.45
CA LEU A 201 11.27 12.99 -3.02
C LEU A 201 11.48 14.27 -2.21
N ASP A 202 12.50 15.06 -2.56
CA ASP A 202 12.80 16.34 -1.92
C ASP A 202 11.72 17.41 -2.19
N LYS A 203 11.00 17.34 -3.32
CA LYS A 203 10.03 18.36 -3.74
C LYS A 203 8.57 17.99 -3.53
N SER A 204 8.20 16.72 -3.73
CA SER A 204 6.80 16.26 -3.76
C SER A 204 6.44 15.45 -2.52
N LEU A 205 7.30 14.51 -2.09
CA LEU A 205 6.91 13.62 -1.00
C LEU A 205 6.69 14.36 0.34
N LEU A 206 7.47 15.41 0.60
CA LEU A 206 7.35 16.24 1.80
C LEU A 206 6.33 17.37 1.69
N SER A 207 5.89 17.74 0.49
CA SER A 207 4.78 18.70 0.31
C SER A 207 3.43 18.02 0.38
N ASP A 208 3.33 16.82 -0.19
CA ASP A 208 2.06 16.11 -0.39
C ASP A 208 1.69 15.25 0.84
N TYR A 209 2.68 14.85 1.65
CA TYR A 209 2.50 13.96 2.79
C TYR A 209 3.17 14.45 4.08
N ARG A 210 2.46 14.33 5.20
CA ARG A 210 2.89 14.79 6.54
C ARG A 210 3.99 13.93 7.16
N SER A 211 3.97 12.62 6.90
CA SER A 211 4.90 11.64 7.46
C SER A 211 4.97 10.37 6.62
N ILE A 212 6.09 9.64 6.74
CA ILE A 212 6.22 8.27 6.21
C ILE A 212 6.06 7.32 7.40
N ASN A 213 5.01 6.51 7.38
CA ASN A 213 4.67 5.63 8.50
C ASN A 213 5.46 4.32 8.47
N GLY A 214 5.86 3.87 7.28
CA GLY A 214 6.70 2.69 7.10
C GLY A 214 6.94 2.33 5.65
N ILE A 215 7.93 1.46 5.44
CA ILE A 215 8.32 0.92 4.14
C ILE A 215 8.45 -0.60 4.22
N TRP A 216 7.88 -1.28 3.24
CA TRP A 216 7.94 -2.74 3.08
C TRP A 216 8.61 -3.08 1.76
N GLN A 217 9.77 -3.72 1.83
CA GLN A 217 10.35 -4.39 0.67
C GLN A 217 9.55 -5.66 0.41
N VAL A 218 8.97 -5.78 -0.78
CA VAL A 218 8.17 -6.93 -1.21
C VAL A 218 8.82 -7.70 -2.35
N ALA A 219 8.43 -8.96 -2.49
CA ALA A 219 8.83 -9.86 -3.56
C ALA A 219 7.63 -10.76 -3.93
N PRO A 220 7.61 -11.38 -5.13
CA PRO A 220 6.66 -12.46 -5.40
C PRO A 220 6.83 -13.58 -4.36
N VAL A 221 5.72 -14.22 -3.99
CA VAL A 221 5.70 -15.44 -3.17
C VAL A 221 6.57 -16.52 -3.78
#